data_AF-A0A7C3IQB4-F1
#
_entry.id   AF-A0A7C3IQB4-F1
#
_cell.length_a   1.000
_cell.length_b   1.000
_cell.length_c   1.000
_cell.angle_alpha   90.00
_cell.angle_beta   90.00
_cell.angle_gamma   90.00
#
_symmetry.space_group_name_H-M   'P 1'
#
loop_
_entity.id
_entity.type
_entity.pdbx_description
1 polymer ?
#
loop_
_entity_poly.entity_id
_entity_poly.type
_entity_poly.pdbx_seq_one_letter_code
_entity_poly.pdbx_strand_id
1 'polypeptide(L)'
;MWYLIIPLIGAFHVRRFWRLFRDRFIALQGVPPLTYQLSRLRSEEPLVYRCVGVIEAVSDEGLLWVRGEGVTAAVSMNRTQIFLVPPEGTDDGALQRLQWRQFPLVLEGSMVYVAGPYCTQDGRSLFCSTKEEPLLVLLFDGDEQTLAYRVLSAARQPNEYWNPITPYSLALGVFSQLLLAASYSGRPALRFSVLVALMAVFMPILPLLPPGVLLTSFYRRWWRRARHYRSYRDVLAFMQKQTQRETQKEAPGFLPGPMAGWSIEQYENRSRLLVLYAISAVGFGIVLNILVVLFVLQNLFL
;
A
#
# COMPACT_ATOMS: atom_id res chain seq x y z
N MET A 1 -5.90 24.87 -3.81
CA MET A 1 -6.73 23.64 -3.68
C MET A 1 -6.07 22.44 -4.35
N TRP A 2 -5.82 22.48 -5.66
CA TRP A 2 -5.27 21.36 -6.45
C TRP A 2 -4.00 20.72 -5.87
N TYR A 3 -3.02 21.50 -5.40
CA TYR A 3 -1.74 20.96 -4.95
C TYR A 3 -1.77 20.33 -3.54
N LEU A 4 -2.82 20.55 -2.76
CA LEU A 4 -2.85 20.16 -1.35
C LEU A 4 -4.07 19.31 -1.01
N ILE A 5 -5.29 19.77 -1.31
CA ILE A 5 -6.53 19.13 -0.86
C ILE A 5 -6.72 17.76 -1.52
N ILE A 6 -6.58 17.68 -2.84
CA ILE A 6 -6.81 16.44 -3.57
C ILE A 6 -5.73 15.38 -3.25
N PRO A 7 -4.42 15.70 -3.24
CA PRO A 7 -3.41 14.76 -2.78
C PRO A 7 -3.64 14.29 -1.34
N LEU A 8 -4.10 15.18 -0.45
CA LEU A 8 -4.41 14.84 0.94
C LEU A 8 -5.59 13.85 1.02
N ILE A 9 -6.68 14.09 0.29
CA ILE A 9 -7.81 13.15 0.20
C ILE A 9 -7.34 11.79 -0.32
N GLY A 10 -6.52 11.79 -1.39
CA GLY A 10 -5.93 10.57 -1.93
C GLY A 10 -5.05 9.83 -0.92
N ALA A 11 -4.25 10.56 -0.15
CA ALA A 11 -3.41 9.99 0.92
C ALA A 11 -4.27 9.32 2.01
N PHE A 12 -5.35 9.97 2.45
CA PHE A 12 -6.29 9.37 3.41
C PHE A 12 -6.98 8.13 2.86
N HIS A 13 -7.39 8.15 1.59
CA HIS A 13 -8.02 7.01 0.94
C HIS A 13 -7.07 5.81 0.87
N VAL A 14 -5.85 6.02 0.38
CA VAL A 14 -4.81 4.98 0.30
C VAL A 14 -4.46 4.45 1.69
N ARG A 15 -4.35 5.33 2.70
CA ARG A 15 -4.08 4.92 4.09
C ARG A 15 -5.21 4.09 4.69
N ARG A 16 -6.47 4.46 4.42
CA ARG A 16 -7.64 3.68 4.85
C ARG A 16 -7.66 2.31 4.16
N PHE A 17 -7.42 2.26 2.86
CA PHE A 17 -7.34 1.02 2.10
C PHE A 17 -6.32 0.05 2.71
N TRP A 18 -5.08 0.50 2.92
CA TRP A 18 -4.04 -0.36 3.50
C TRP A 18 -4.29 -0.76 4.95
N ARG A 19 -5.00 0.09 5.72
CA ARG A 19 -5.44 -0.30 7.08
C ARG A 19 -6.44 -1.43 7.02
N LEU A 20 -7.51 -1.27 6.23
CA LEU A 20 -8.53 -2.31 6.05
C LEU A 20 -7.94 -3.61 5.50
N PHE A 21 -6.99 -3.51 4.57
CA PHE A 21 -6.26 -4.67 4.06
C PHE A 21 -5.52 -5.43 5.18
N ARG A 22 -4.74 -4.72 6.01
CA ARG A 22 -3.99 -5.36 7.11
C ARG A 22 -4.92 -5.96 8.15
N ASP A 23 -5.97 -5.24 8.54
CA ASP A 23 -6.96 -5.72 9.51
C ASP A 23 -7.63 -7.00 9.00
N ARG A 24 -8.01 -7.02 7.71
CA ARG A 24 -8.59 -8.20 7.05
C ARG A 24 -7.58 -9.36 6.99
N PHE A 25 -6.35 -9.11 6.56
CA PHE A 25 -5.33 -10.14 6.46
C PHE A 25 -5.09 -10.79 7.83
N ILE A 26 -4.96 -10.00 8.90
CA ILE A 26 -4.80 -10.49 10.27
C ILE A 26 -6.01 -11.32 10.72
N ALA A 27 -7.24 -10.88 10.39
CA ALA A 27 -8.44 -11.65 10.70
C ALA A 27 -8.42 -13.03 10.00
N LEU A 28 -8.04 -13.06 8.71
CA LEU A 28 -7.97 -14.28 7.91
C LEU A 28 -6.87 -15.25 8.35
N GLN A 29 -5.83 -14.78 9.06
CA GLN A 29 -4.82 -15.67 9.63
C GLN A 29 -5.35 -16.58 10.74
N GLY A 30 -6.49 -16.23 11.36
CA GLY A 30 -7.12 -17.07 12.39
C GLY A 30 -8.12 -18.11 11.86
N VAL A 31 -8.34 -18.13 10.54
CA VAL A 31 -9.35 -18.97 9.90
C VAL A 31 -8.77 -20.37 9.64
N PRO A 32 -9.57 -21.46 9.78
CA PRO A 32 -9.09 -22.81 9.53
C PRO A 32 -8.58 -23.01 8.09
N PRO A 33 -7.50 -23.79 7.90
CA PRO A 33 -7.09 -24.20 6.57
C PRO A 33 -8.17 -25.10 5.94
N LEU A 34 -8.37 -24.96 4.64
CA LEU A 34 -9.28 -25.80 3.88
C LEU A 34 -8.69 -27.21 3.83
N THR A 35 -9.38 -28.15 4.44
CA THR A 35 -9.04 -29.58 4.35
C THR A 35 -10.01 -30.28 3.41
N TYR A 36 -9.64 -31.49 2.95
CA TYR A 36 -10.51 -32.31 2.10
C TYR A 36 -11.90 -32.55 2.72
N GLN A 37 -11.95 -32.83 4.03
CA GLN A 37 -13.20 -33.05 4.75
C GLN A 37 -14.09 -31.80 4.72
N LEU A 38 -13.50 -30.62 4.97
CA LEU A 38 -14.21 -29.35 4.94
C LEU A 38 -14.67 -28.99 3.52
N SER A 39 -13.89 -29.31 2.49
CA SER A 39 -14.26 -29.05 1.09
C SER A 39 -15.51 -29.81 0.63
N ARG A 40 -15.80 -30.97 1.26
CA ARG A 40 -16.98 -31.80 0.98
C ARG A 40 -18.24 -31.35 1.70
N LEU A 41 -18.12 -30.53 2.75
CA LEU A 41 -19.28 -30.03 3.48
C LEU A 41 -20.03 -29.02 2.60
N ARG A 42 -21.24 -29.39 2.18
CA ARG A 42 -22.15 -28.46 1.52
C ARG A 42 -22.79 -27.59 2.59
N SER A 43 -22.35 -26.35 2.66
CA SER A 43 -23.00 -25.30 3.43
C SER A 43 -23.77 -24.38 2.49
N GLU A 44 -25.00 -24.03 2.85
CA GLU A 44 -25.76 -23.00 2.14
C GLU A 44 -25.16 -21.62 2.40
N GLU A 45 -24.61 -21.41 3.60
CA GLU A 45 -23.93 -20.17 3.96
C GLU A 45 -22.44 -20.23 3.60
N PRO A 46 -21.88 -19.14 3.05
CA PRO A 46 -20.46 -19.07 2.75
C PRO A 46 -19.65 -19.12 4.04
N LEU A 47 -18.80 -20.15 4.16
CA LEU A 47 -17.87 -20.28 5.27
C LEU A 47 -16.52 -19.71 4.87
N VAL A 48 -15.81 -19.09 5.81
CA VAL A 48 -14.48 -18.52 5.55
C VAL A 48 -13.43 -19.59 5.76
N TYR A 49 -12.56 -19.78 4.77
CA TYR A 49 -11.40 -20.68 4.86
C TYR A 49 -10.14 -19.98 4.35
N ARG A 50 -8.98 -20.59 4.63
CA ARG A 50 -7.72 -20.27 3.97
C ARG A 50 -7.14 -21.48 3.26
N CYS A 51 -6.45 -21.28 2.15
CA CYS A 51 -5.75 -22.31 1.41
C CYS A 51 -4.39 -21.74 1.00
N VAL A 52 -3.33 -22.47 1.33
CA VAL A 52 -1.97 -22.18 0.89
C VAL A 52 -1.52 -23.33 0.02
N GLY A 53 -0.93 -23.02 -1.12
CA GLY A 53 -0.56 -24.05 -2.08
C GLY A 53 0.10 -23.48 -3.31
N VAL A 54 0.08 -24.28 -4.37
CA VAL A 54 0.71 -23.99 -5.64
C VAL A 54 -0.36 -23.79 -6.72
N ILE A 55 -0.16 -22.82 -7.60
CA ILE A 55 -1.00 -22.66 -8.80
C ILE A 55 -0.80 -23.87 -9.71
N GLU A 56 -1.89 -24.61 -9.95
CA GLU A 56 -1.91 -25.80 -10.79
C GLU A 56 -2.37 -25.47 -12.22
N ALA A 57 -3.43 -24.69 -12.35
CA ALA A 57 -3.96 -24.32 -13.66
C ALA A 57 -4.72 -22.98 -13.59
N VAL A 58 -4.76 -22.28 -14.72
CA VAL A 58 -5.57 -21.08 -14.94
C VAL A 58 -6.57 -21.38 -16.05
N SER A 59 -7.86 -21.20 -15.77
CA SER A 59 -8.94 -21.36 -16.76
C SER A 59 -9.32 -20.01 -17.38
N ASP A 60 -9.66 -20.03 -18.66
CA ASP A 60 -10.17 -18.88 -19.41
C ASP A 60 -11.47 -18.30 -18.81
N GLU A 61 -12.21 -19.11 -18.05
CA GLU A 61 -13.45 -18.71 -17.35
C GLU A 61 -13.20 -17.84 -16.10
N GLY A 62 -11.94 -17.49 -15.80
CA GLY A 62 -11.59 -16.73 -14.61
C GLY A 62 -11.54 -17.58 -13.34
N LEU A 63 -11.23 -18.86 -13.48
CA LEU A 63 -10.99 -19.79 -12.37
C LEU A 63 -9.48 -20.04 -12.24
N LEU A 64 -8.98 -19.95 -11.01
CA LEU A 64 -7.63 -20.33 -10.64
C LEU A 64 -7.70 -21.62 -9.82
N TRP A 65 -6.99 -22.66 -10.27
CA TRP A 65 -6.90 -23.93 -9.54
C TRP A 65 -5.66 -23.92 -8.66
N VAL A 66 -5.88 -24.12 -7.36
CA VAL A 66 -4.84 -24.09 -6.35
C VAL A 66 -4.75 -25.46 -5.69
N ARG A 67 -3.56 -26.07 -5.77
CA ARG A 67 -3.26 -27.34 -5.12
C ARG A 67 -2.60 -27.06 -3.77
N GLY A 68 -3.37 -27.25 -2.69
CA GLY A 68 -2.90 -27.18 -1.32
C GLY A 68 -2.57 -28.55 -0.74
N GLU A 69 -2.43 -28.62 0.58
CA GLU A 69 -2.14 -29.87 1.30
C GLU A 69 -3.37 -30.80 1.27
N GLY A 70 -3.35 -31.79 0.37
CA GLY A 70 -4.39 -32.82 0.28
C GLY A 70 -5.73 -32.37 -0.35
N VAL A 71 -5.80 -31.16 -0.88
CA VAL A 71 -7.00 -30.64 -1.57
C VAL A 71 -6.61 -29.74 -2.74
N THR A 72 -7.34 -29.86 -3.85
CA THR A 72 -7.31 -28.88 -4.95
C THR A 72 -8.58 -28.05 -4.86
N ALA A 73 -8.43 -26.73 -4.74
CA ALA A 73 -9.53 -25.79 -4.64
C ALA A 73 -9.61 -24.92 -5.89
N ALA A 74 -10.83 -24.77 -6.41
CA ALA A 74 -11.13 -23.75 -7.41
C ALA A 74 -11.28 -22.39 -6.74
N VAL A 75 -10.76 -21.35 -7.39
CA VAL A 75 -10.79 -19.98 -6.91
C VAL A 75 -11.37 -19.09 -7.99
N SER A 76 -12.54 -18.49 -7.73
CA SER A 76 -13.12 -17.52 -8.64
C SER A 76 -12.38 -16.20 -8.56
N MET A 77 -11.88 -15.76 -9.70
CA MET A 77 -11.12 -14.51 -9.82
C MET A 77 -12.03 -13.31 -10.14
N ASN A 78 -13.34 -13.54 -10.23
CA ASN A 78 -14.32 -12.49 -10.45
C ASN A 78 -14.38 -11.54 -9.24
N ARG A 79 -14.07 -10.25 -9.46
CA ARG A 79 -14.00 -9.19 -8.43
C ARG A 79 -12.92 -9.41 -7.36
N THR A 80 -12.03 -10.38 -7.55
CA THR A 80 -10.95 -10.70 -6.61
C THR A 80 -9.79 -9.72 -6.76
N GLN A 81 -9.15 -9.36 -5.64
CA GLN A 81 -7.94 -8.55 -5.64
C GLN A 81 -6.73 -9.45 -5.44
N ILE A 82 -5.81 -9.39 -6.40
CA ILE A 82 -4.57 -10.16 -6.40
C ILE A 82 -3.44 -9.24 -5.99
N PHE A 83 -2.61 -9.68 -5.05
CA PHE A 83 -1.43 -8.94 -4.64
C PHE A 83 -0.19 -9.81 -4.80
N LEU A 84 0.87 -9.24 -5.37
CA LEU A 84 2.19 -9.83 -5.39
C LEU A 84 2.94 -9.39 -4.13
N VAL A 85 3.39 -10.38 -3.36
CA VAL A 85 4.23 -10.19 -2.17
C VAL A 85 5.67 -10.01 -2.64
N PRO A 86 6.40 -9.01 -2.10
CA PRO A 86 7.80 -8.84 -2.46
C PRO A 86 8.62 -10.09 -2.10
N PRO A 87 9.68 -10.39 -2.88
CA PRO A 87 10.52 -11.55 -2.62
C PRO A 87 11.24 -11.41 -1.27
N GLU A 88 11.60 -12.54 -0.68
CA GLU A 88 12.32 -12.58 0.59
C GLU A 88 13.62 -11.76 0.53
N GLY A 89 13.99 -11.13 1.65
CA GLY A 89 15.16 -10.24 1.74
C GLY A 89 14.95 -8.83 1.18
N THR A 90 13.76 -8.50 0.65
CA THR A 90 13.47 -7.13 0.17
C THR A 90 12.92 -6.26 1.29
N ASP A 91 13.77 -5.47 1.93
CA ASP A 91 13.38 -4.59 3.06
C ASP A 91 12.43 -3.44 2.69
N ASP A 92 12.43 -3.02 1.42
CA ASP A 92 11.72 -1.82 0.93
C ASP A 92 10.57 -2.16 -0.05
N GLY A 93 10.20 -3.44 -0.15
CA GLY A 93 9.15 -3.92 -1.03
C GLY A 93 7.76 -3.39 -0.64
N ALA A 94 6.89 -3.23 -1.63
CA ALA A 94 5.48 -2.93 -1.42
C ALA A 94 4.63 -3.97 -2.14
N LEU A 95 3.46 -4.25 -1.58
CA LEU A 95 2.49 -5.13 -2.25
C LEU A 95 2.06 -4.50 -3.57
N GLN A 96 2.28 -5.23 -4.66
CA GLN A 96 1.85 -4.81 -5.97
C GLN A 96 0.48 -5.41 -6.26
N ARG A 97 -0.51 -4.56 -6.51
CA ARG A 97 -1.84 -5.02 -6.94
C ARG A 97 -1.75 -5.45 -8.40
N LEU A 98 -2.15 -6.68 -8.68
CA LEU A 98 -2.25 -7.23 -10.02
C LEU A 98 -3.71 -7.22 -10.48
N GLN A 99 -3.92 -6.90 -11.76
CA GLN A 99 -5.20 -7.11 -12.40
C GLN A 99 -5.26 -8.53 -12.97
N TRP A 100 -6.42 -9.17 -12.94
CA TRP A 100 -6.60 -10.51 -13.53
C TRP A 100 -6.13 -10.60 -14.98
N ARG A 101 -6.34 -9.53 -15.77
CA ARG A 101 -5.87 -9.44 -17.17
C ARG A 101 -4.35 -9.51 -17.32
N GLN A 102 -3.60 -9.20 -16.27
CA GLN A 102 -2.13 -9.27 -16.23
C GLN A 102 -1.63 -10.60 -15.64
N PHE A 103 -2.55 -11.43 -15.13
CA PHE A 103 -2.25 -12.71 -14.49
C PHE A 103 -1.69 -13.80 -15.42
N PRO A 104 -1.95 -13.84 -16.75
CA PRO A 104 -1.40 -14.88 -17.63
C PRO A 104 0.14 -14.98 -17.66
N LEU A 105 0.85 -14.04 -17.04
CA LEU A 105 2.31 -14.06 -16.89
C LEU A 105 2.78 -14.75 -15.60
N VAL A 106 1.85 -15.14 -14.71
CA VAL A 106 2.15 -15.85 -13.47
C VAL A 106 2.29 -17.34 -13.79
N LEU A 107 3.47 -17.88 -13.51
CA LEU A 107 3.85 -19.23 -13.88
C LEU A 107 3.13 -20.28 -13.03
N GLU A 108 2.69 -21.37 -13.67
CA GLU A 108 2.40 -22.63 -12.98
C GLU A 108 3.56 -22.96 -12.02
N GLY A 109 3.23 -23.43 -10.82
CA GLY A 109 4.25 -23.66 -9.79
C GLY A 109 4.45 -22.50 -8.79
N SER A 110 3.90 -21.31 -9.06
CA SER A 110 4.00 -20.19 -8.11
C SER A 110 3.19 -20.46 -6.83
N MET A 111 3.73 -20.06 -5.67
CA MET A 111 3.01 -20.20 -4.40
C MET A 111 1.92 -19.13 -4.29
N VAL A 112 0.77 -19.55 -3.75
CA VAL A 112 -0.40 -18.70 -3.58
C VAL A 112 -1.03 -18.92 -2.22
N TYR A 113 -1.42 -17.82 -1.58
CA TYR A 113 -2.22 -17.78 -0.38
C TYR A 113 -3.60 -17.23 -0.75
N VAL A 114 -4.64 -18.02 -0.52
CA VAL A 114 -6.03 -17.67 -0.78
C VAL A 114 -6.78 -17.70 0.54
N ALA A 115 -7.48 -16.62 0.87
CA ALA A 115 -8.33 -16.62 2.06
C ALA A 115 -9.58 -15.76 1.89
N GLY A 116 -10.71 -16.30 2.33
CA GLY A 116 -12.01 -15.66 2.20
C GLY A 116 -13.15 -16.67 2.14
N PRO A 117 -14.32 -16.22 1.67
CA PRO A 117 -15.50 -17.07 1.55
C PRO A 117 -15.30 -18.26 0.61
N TYR A 118 -15.87 -19.40 0.99
CA TYR A 118 -15.94 -20.62 0.21
C TYR A 118 -17.42 -20.93 -0.04
N CYS A 119 -17.84 -20.75 -1.30
CA CYS A 119 -19.22 -20.84 -1.74
C CYS A 119 -19.45 -22.13 -2.54
N THR A 120 -20.70 -22.58 -2.59
CA THR A 120 -21.14 -23.55 -3.60
C THR A 120 -21.79 -22.81 -4.76
N GLN A 121 -21.25 -22.91 -5.97
CA GLN A 121 -21.81 -22.35 -7.21
C GLN A 121 -21.94 -23.48 -8.23
N ASP A 122 -23.13 -23.65 -8.82
CA ASP A 122 -23.42 -24.70 -9.82
C ASP A 122 -23.02 -26.12 -9.37
N GLY A 123 -23.22 -26.41 -8.08
CA GLY A 123 -22.87 -27.69 -7.47
C GLY A 123 -21.38 -27.92 -7.22
N ARG A 124 -20.53 -26.90 -7.46
CA ARG A 124 -19.08 -26.93 -7.22
C ARG A 124 -18.71 -25.99 -6.07
N SER A 125 -17.86 -26.47 -5.16
CA SER A 125 -17.35 -25.65 -4.06
C SER A 125 -16.10 -24.90 -4.49
N LEU A 126 -16.08 -23.57 -4.32
CA LEU A 126 -14.99 -22.71 -4.76
C LEU A 126 -14.81 -21.50 -3.85
N PHE A 127 -13.60 -20.94 -3.81
CA PHE A 127 -13.37 -19.65 -3.17
C PHE A 127 -14.01 -18.54 -4.01
N CYS A 128 -14.81 -17.70 -3.36
CA CYS A 128 -15.63 -16.68 -4.01
C CYS A 128 -15.38 -15.31 -3.37
N SER A 129 -15.46 -14.25 -4.17
CA SER A 129 -15.42 -12.88 -3.65
C SER A 129 -16.84 -12.32 -3.50
N THR A 130 -17.25 -11.98 -2.28
CA THR A 130 -18.53 -11.29 -2.03
C THR A 130 -18.30 -9.78 -1.88
N LYS A 131 -19.39 -8.98 -1.87
CA LYS A 131 -19.28 -7.51 -1.65
C LYS A 131 -18.83 -7.18 -0.23
N GLU A 132 -19.30 -7.96 0.74
CA GLU A 132 -19.01 -7.77 2.17
C GLU A 132 -17.67 -8.39 2.54
N GLU A 133 -17.36 -9.54 1.94
CA GLU A 133 -16.14 -10.31 2.21
C GLU A 133 -15.33 -10.57 0.92
N PRO A 134 -14.60 -9.56 0.40
CA PRO A 134 -13.79 -9.74 -0.81
C PRO A 134 -12.64 -10.75 -0.67
N LEU A 135 -12.56 -11.72 -1.57
CA LEU A 135 -11.52 -12.74 -1.54
C LEU A 135 -10.11 -12.12 -1.61
N LEU A 136 -9.22 -12.59 -0.73
CA LEU A 136 -7.82 -12.17 -0.71
C LEU A 136 -6.95 -13.24 -1.38
N VAL A 137 -6.24 -12.86 -2.44
CA VAL A 137 -5.28 -13.73 -3.13
C VAL A 137 -3.90 -13.06 -3.10
N LEU A 138 -2.92 -13.75 -2.54
CA LEU A 138 -1.53 -13.30 -2.48
C LEU A 138 -0.65 -14.28 -3.27
N LEU A 139 0.12 -13.77 -4.20
CA LEU A 139 1.19 -14.50 -4.87
C LEU A 139 2.49 -14.22 -4.14
N PHE A 140 3.26 -15.25 -3.84
CA PHE A 140 4.51 -15.09 -3.12
C PHE A 140 5.54 -16.13 -3.55
N ASP A 141 6.80 -15.83 -3.27
CA ASP A 141 7.92 -16.77 -3.39
C ASP A 141 8.50 -17.03 -1.99
N GLY A 142 9.20 -18.15 -1.78
CA GLY A 142 9.84 -18.45 -0.50
C GLY A 142 8.92 -19.08 0.54
N ASP A 143 9.29 -18.98 1.81
CA ASP A 143 8.67 -19.73 2.91
C ASP A 143 7.32 -19.13 3.36
N GLU A 144 6.38 -20.00 3.71
CA GLU A 144 5.07 -19.63 4.25
C GLU A 144 5.20 -18.97 5.63
N GLN A 145 6.17 -19.40 6.45
CA GLN A 145 6.32 -18.87 7.81
C GLN A 145 6.68 -17.37 7.80
N THR A 146 7.41 -16.91 6.77
CA THR A 146 7.77 -15.50 6.59
C THR A 146 6.66 -14.68 5.92
N LEU A 147 5.63 -15.33 5.34
CA LEU A 147 4.60 -14.67 4.54
C LEU A 147 3.88 -13.59 5.33
N ALA A 148 3.43 -13.90 6.55
CA ALA A 148 2.70 -12.93 7.37
C ALA A 148 3.54 -11.68 7.66
N TYR A 149 4.82 -11.87 7.99
CA TYR A 149 5.76 -10.77 8.18
C TYR A 149 5.92 -9.91 6.92
N ARG A 150 6.14 -10.55 5.77
CA ARG A 150 6.34 -9.87 4.48
C ARG A 150 5.10 -9.11 4.03
N VAL A 151 3.92 -9.71 4.19
CA VAL A 151 2.66 -9.07 3.85
C VAL A 151 2.41 -7.87 4.75
N LEU A 152 2.57 -7.99 6.06
CA LEU A 152 2.33 -6.88 6.99
C LEU A 152 3.33 -5.73 6.81
N SER A 153 4.58 -6.05 6.49
CA SER A 153 5.60 -5.03 6.21
C SER A 153 5.36 -4.33 4.87
N ALA A 154 5.02 -5.10 3.82
CA ALA A 154 4.81 -4.60 2.47
C ALA A 154 3.42 -3.98 2.24
N ALA A 155 2.43 -4.23 3.10
CA ALA A 155 1.07 -3.68 3.04
C ALA A 155 1.00 -2.20 3.44
N ARG A 156 1.93 -1.40 2.92
CA ARG A 156 2.06 0.04 3.14
C ARG A 156 2.50 0.70 1.85
N GLN A 157 1.82 1.79 1.49
CA GLN A 157 2.24 2.61 0.36
C GLN A 157 3.67 3.15 0.60
N PRO A 158 4.59 3.05 -0.38
CA PRO A 158 5.90 3.66 -0.28
C PRO A 158 5.85 5.17 -0.01
N ASN A 159 4.90 5.85 -0.65
CA ASN A 159 4.62 7.26 -0.44
C ASN A 159 3.10 7.50 -0.48
N GLU A 160 2.52 7.86 0.66
CA GLU A 160 1.07 8.13 0.81
C GLU A 160 0.64 9.35 -0.04
N TYR A 161 1.54 10.30 -0.28
CA TYR A 161 1.28 11.54 -1.03
C TYR A 161 1.46 11.39 -2.54
N TRP A 162 2.15 10.33 -2.98
CA TRP A 162 2.29 9.97 -4.38
C TRP A 162 1.33 8.82 -4.71
N ASN A 163 0.04 9.17 -4.79
CA ASN A 163 -1.03 8.25 -5.16
C ASN A 163 -1.43 8.44 -6.63
N PRO A 164 -2.23 7.54 -7.22
CA PRO A 164 -2.62 7.62 -8.63
C PRO A 164 -3.37 8.92 -9.02
N ILE A 165 -3.95 9.64 -8.05
CA ILE A 165 -4.69 10.88 -8.28
C ILE A 165 -3.74 12.08 -8.31
N THR A 166 -2.61 12.02 -7.60
CA THR A 166 -1.66 13.13 -7.49
C THR A 166 -1.24 13.71 -8.84
N PRO A 167 -0.84 12.93 -9.87
CA PRO A 167 -0.43 13.48 -11.17
C PRO A 167 -1.53 14.30 -11.85
N TYR A 168 -2.77 13.80 -11.85
CA TYR A 168 -3.91 14.53 -12.42
C TYR A 168 -4.18 15.84 -11.68
N SER A 169 -4.06 15.80 -10.35
CA SER A 169 -4.23 16.99 -9.52
C SER A 169 -3.15 18.05 -9.78
N LEU A 170 -1.90 17.64 -9.96
CA LEU A 170 -0.81 18.55 -10.32
C LEU A 170 -1.04 19.17 -11.70
N ALA A 171 -1.43 18.37 -12.69
CA ALA A 171 -1.70 18.83 -14.05
C ALA A 171 -2.86 19.84 -14.09
N LEU A 172 -3.99 19.53 -13.45
CA LEU A 172 -5.14 20.44 -13.35
C LEU A 172 -4.80 21.71 -12.58
N GLY A 173 -3.97 21.60 -11.55
CA GLY A 173 -3.43 22.74 -10.82
C GLY A 173 -2.65 23.68 -11.72
N VAL A 174 -1.65 23.15 -12.44
CA VAL A 174 -0.81 23.92 -13.36
C VAL A 174 -1.65 24.57 -14.45
N PHE A 175 -2.54 23.80 -15.09
CA PHE A 175 -3.44 24.31 -16.13
C PHE A 175 -4.32 25.46 -15.62
N SER A 176 -4.92 25.29 -14.43
CA SER A 176 -5.78 26.33 -13.82
C SER A 176 -4.98 27.61 -13.53
N GLN A 177 -3.75 27.49 -13.03
CA GLN A 177 -2.91 28.66 -12.73
C GLN A 177 -2.47 29.39 -14.00
N LEU A 178 -2.15 28.66 -15.08
CA LEU A 178 -1.84 29.27 -16.38
C LEU A 178 -3.04 30.03 -16.97
N LEU A 179 -4.24 29.46 -16.88
CA LEU A 179 -5.46 30.12 -17.34
C LEU A 179 -5.75 31.42 -16.56
N LEU A 180 -5.56 31.39 -15.23
CA LEU A 180 -5.66 32.58 -14.38
C LEU A 180 -4.61 33.64 -14.75
N ALA A 181 -3.35 33.24 -14.92
CA ALA A 181 -2.29 34.14 -15.34
C ALA A 181 -2.59 34.79 -16.71
N ALA A 182 -3.03 34.00 -17.69
CA ALA A 182 -3.39 34.49 -19.03
C ALA A 182 -4.56 35.49 -18.98
N SER A 183 -5.65 35.13 -18.31
CA SER A 183 -6.86 35.97 -18.21
C SER A 183 -6.64 37.31 -17.50
N TYR A 184 -5.69 37.39 -16.57
CA TYR A 184 -5.38 38.62 -15.82
C TYR A 184 -4.19 39.42 -16.35
N SER A 185 -3.40 38.87 -17.27
CA SER A 185 -2.20 39.49 -17.83
C SER A 185 -2.43 40.90 -18.42
N GLY A 186 -3.60 41.15 -19.01
CA GLY A 186 -3.95 42.45 -19.60
C GLY A 186 -4.39 43.53 -18.61
N ARG A 187 -4.47 43.23 -17.30
CA ARG A 187 -5.01 44.16 -16.29
C ARG A 187 -3.92 44.59 -15.29
N PRO A 188 -3.44 45.86 -15.35
CA PRO A 188 -2.37 46.34 -14.46
C PRO A 188 -2.67 46.17 -12.96
N ALA A 189 -3.94 46.33 -12.56
CA ALA A 189 -4.37 46.16 -11.17
C ALA A 189 -4.23 44.72 -10.64
N LEU A 190 -4.12 43.71 -11.51
CA LEU A 190 -4.05 42.29 -11.15
C LEU A 190 -2.66 41.67 -11.35
N ARG A 191 -1.62 42.48 -11.57
CA ARG A 191 -0.24 42.00 -11.77
C ARG A 191 0.23 41.10 -10.64
N PHE A 192 -0.09 41.43 -9.39
CA PHE A 192 0.27 40.61 -8.24
C PHE A 192 -0.37 39.21 -8.31
N SER A 193 -1.66 39.12 -8.68
CA SER A 193 -2.35 37.84 -8.86
C SER A 193 -1.73 36.99 -9.98
N VAL A 194 -1.31 37.63 -11.07
CA VAL A 194 -0.59 36.96 -12.17
C VAL A 194 0.74 36.40 -11.67
N LEU A 195 1.52 37.17 -10.89
CA LEU A 195 2.78 36.70 -10.31
C LEU A 195 2.58 35.51 -9.37
N VAL A 196 1.57 35.56 -8.50
CA VAL A 196 1.24 34.45 -7.59
C VAL A 196 0.81 33.21 -8.39
N ALA A 197 0.00 33.37 -9.43
CA ALA A 197 -0.43 32.27 -10.28
C ALA A 197 0.76 31.62 -11.00
N LEU A 198 1.65 32.42 -11.60
CA LEU A 198 2.86 31.93 -12.25
C LEU A 198 3.80 31.23 -11.26
N MET A 199 4.00 31.78 -10.05
CA MET A 199 4.77 31.10 -9.01
C MET A 199 4.15 29.75 -8.63
N ALA A 200 2.82 29.69 -8.54
CA ALA A 200 2.10 28.46 -8.24
C ALA A 200 2.20 27.40 -9.35
N VAL A 201 2.51 27.77 -10.60
CA VAL A 201 2.81 26.82 -11.68
C VAL A 201 4.10 26.04 -11.39
N PHE A 202 5.09 26.68 -10.76
CA PHE A 202 6.37 26.03 -10.44
C PHE A 202 6.34 25.17 -9.18
N MET A 203 5.27 25.21 -8.38
CA MET A 203 5.14 24.43 -7.13
C MET A 203 5.52 22.93 -7.27
N PRO A 204 5.07 22.19 -8.30
CA PRO A 204 5.41 20.77 -8.45
C PRO A 204 6.91 20.52 -8.68
N ILE A 205 7.61 21.51 -9.25
CA ILE A 205 9.03 21.43 -9.62
C ILE A 205 9.91 21.95 -8.48
N LEU A 206 9.37 22.74 -7.53
CA LEU A 206 10.15 23.27 -6.41
C LEU A 206 10.99 22.21 -5.69
N PRO A 207 10.50 21.00 -5.35
CA PRO A 207 11.34 20.00 -4.67
C PRO A 207 12.57 19.55 -5.49
N LEU A 208 12.57 19.76 -6.80
CA LEU A 208 13.63 19.38 -7.73
C LEU A 208 14.64 20.51 -7.99
N LEU A 209 14.38 21.73 -7.51
CA LEU A 209 15.32 22.85 -7.63
C LEU A 209 16.33 22.81 -6.46
N PRO A 210 17.62 23.13 -6.67
CA PRO A 210 18.57 23.33 -5.58
C PRO A 210 18.15 24.52 -4.72
N PRO A 211 18.16 24.44 -3.37
CA PRO A 211 18.60 23.33 -2.49
C PRO A 211 17.55 22.26 -2.15
N GLY A 212 16.31 22.39 -2.67
CA GLY A 212 15.22 21.43 -2.49
C GLY A 212 15.56 19.96 -2.80
N VAL A 213 16.47 19.68 -3.74
CA VAL A 213 16.92 18.30 -4.03
C VAL A 213 17.56 17.62 -2.81
N LEU A 214 18.41 18.36 -2.08
CA LEU A 214 19.07 17.86 -0.88
C LEU A 214 18.04 17.57 0.21
N LEU A 215 17.10 18.48 0.43
CA LEU A 215 16.04 18.34 1.43
C LEU A 215 15.04 17.24 1.08
N THR A 216 14.73 17.07 -0.21
CA THR A 216 13.92 15.95 -0.72
C THR A 216 14.62 14.61 -0.49
N SER A 217 15.96 14.57 -0.57
CA SER A 217 16.75 13.37 -0.27
C SER A 217 16.69 13.01 1.22
N PHE A 218 16.83 14.00 2.12
CA PHE A 218 16.63 13.80 3.56
C PHE A 218 15.20 13.35 3.89
N TYR A 219 14.20 14.00 3.30
CA TYR A 219 12.80 13.60 3.39
C TYR A 219 12.62 12.13 3.02
N ARG A 220 13.09 11.71 1.82
CA ARG A 220 12.97 10.32 1.35
C ARG A 220 13.65 9.36 2.33
N ARG A 221 14.85 9.68 2.83
CA ARG A 221 15.58 8.85 3.78
C ARG A 221 14.82 8.67 5.10
N TRP A 222 14.35 9.76 5.72
CA TRP A 222 13.62 9.69 6.98
C TRP A 222 12.24 9.06 6.81
N TRP A 223 11.56 9.30 5.68
CA TRP A 223 10.29 8.68 5.37
C TRP A 223 10.40 7.16 5.23
N ARG A 224 11.43 6.65 4.54
CA ARG A 224 11.70 5.20 4.45
C ARG A 224 11.93 4.60 5.84
N ARG A 225 12.78 5.21 6.66
CA ARG A 225 13.01 4.75 8.04
C ARG A 225 11.73 4.78 8.87
N ALA A 226 10.94 5.84 8.78
CA ALA A 226 9.67 5.94 9.48
C ALA A 226 8.68 4.86 9.06
N ARG A 227 8.62 4.50 7.76
CA ARG A 227 7.83 3.34 7.29
C ARG A 227 8.31 2.05 7.93
N HIS A 228 9.61 1.81 7.96
CA HIS A 228 10.20 0.61 8.54
C HIS A 228 9.87 0.44 10.03
N TYR A 229 9.95 1.51 10.85
CA TYR A 229 9.50 1.44 12.25
C TYR A 229 7.99 1.16 12.36
N ARG A 230 7.17 1.73 11.48
CA ARG A 230 5.72 1.49 11.46
C ARG A 230 5.35 0.08 10.99
N SER A 231 6.13 -0.56 10.12
CA SER A 231 5.92 -1.95 9.73
C SER A 231 6.30 -2.89 10.87
N TYR A 232 7.45 -2.70 11.50
CA TYR A 232 7.84 -3.51 12.67
C TYR A 232 6.83 -3.44 13.79
N ARG A 233 6.32 -2.25 14.10
CA ARG A 233 5.26 -2.08 15.09
C ARG A 233 4.04 -2.97 14.79
N ASP A 234 3.58 -2.98 13.54
CA ASP A 234 2.41 -3.75 13.12
C ASP A 234 2.69 -5.26 13.18
N VAL A 235 3.89 -5.68 12.76
CA VAL A 235 4.37 -7.07 12.88
C VAL A 235 4.43 -7.50 14.34
N LEU A 236 5.04 -6.71 15.22
CA LEU A 236 5.14 -7.02 16.64
C LEU A 236 3.76 -7.13 17.30
N ALA A 237 2.85 -6.22 16.95
CA ALA A 237 1.47 -6.29 17.43
C ALA A 237 0.74 -7.56 16.93
N PHE A 238 1.03 -8.03 15.72
CA PHE A 238 0.52 -9.29 15.19
C PHE A 238 1.13 -10.50 15.93
N MET A 239 2.45 -10.54 16.08
CA MET A 239 3.16 -11.61 16.77
C MET A 239 2.69 -11.74 18.22
N GLN A 240 2.55 -10.64 18.96
CA GLN A 240 2.02 -10.66 20.32
C GLN A 240 0.61 -11.26 20.38
N LYS A 241 -0.25 -10.94 19.41
CA LYS A 241 -1.59 -11.55 19.32
C LYS A 241 -1.53 -13.05 19.00
N GLN A 242 -0.60 -13.48 18.16
CA GLN A 242 -0.40 -14.91 17.88
C GLN A 242 0.15 -15.63 19.10
N THR A 243 1.21 -15.13 19.73
CA THR A 243 1.77 -15.70 20.96
C THR A 243 0.72 -15.76 22.05
N GLN A 244 -0.16 -14.77 22.20
CA GLN A 244 -1.27 -14.86 23.18
C GLN A 244 -2.26 -16.00 22.87
N ARG A 245 -2.49 -16.31 21.59
CA ARG A 245 -3.33 -17.45 21.18
C ARG A 245 -2.61 -18.79 21.37
N GLU A 246 -1.30 -18.83 21.10
CA GLU A 246 -0.44 -20.01 21.20
C GLU A 246 0.12 -20.25 22.61
N THR A 247 0.12 -19.29 23.53
CA THR A 247 0.45 -19.56 24.94
C THR A 247 -0.64 -20.45 25.59
N GLN A 248 -1.72 -20.75 24.85
CA GLN A 248 -2.69 -21.79 25.15
C GLN A 248 -2.34 -23.17 24.53
N LYS A 249 -1.38 -23.24 23.59
CA LYS A 249 -0.80 -24.42 22.89
C LYS A 249 0.59 -24.06 22.30
N GLU A 250 1.66 -24.18 23.10
CA GLU A 250 3.11 -24.09 22.76
C GLU A 250 3.63 -22.99 21.79
N ALA A 251 4.69 -22.27 22.19
CA ALA A 251 5.19 -21.07 21.50
C ALA A 251 6.11 -21.35 20.28
N PRO A 252 5.97 -20.63 19.14
CA PRO A 252 6.86 -20.72 17.99
C PRO A 252 8.13 -19.84 18.13
N GLY A 253 9.25 -20.36 17.62
CA GLY A 253 10.60 -19.85 17.82
C GLY A 253 11.19 -18.97 16.71
N PHE A 254 10.39 -18.15 16.01
CA PHE A 254 10.92 -17.33 14.90
C PHE A 254 10.72 -15.82 15.13
N LEU A 255 11.72 -15.18 15.74
CA LEU A 255 11.89 -13.72 15.71
C LEU A 255 13.21 -13.39 15.01
N PRO A 256 13.21 -12.65 13.89
CA PRO A 256 14.45 -12.11 13.36
C PRO A 256 15.02 -11.07 14.34
N GLY A 257 16.32 -11.17 14.68
CA GLY A 257 17.06 -10.10 15.38
C GLY A 257 17.15 -8.82 14.52
N PRO A 258 17.91 -7.75 14.87
CA PRO A 258 18.55 -7.29 16.12
C PRO A 258 17.67 -6.22 16.83
N MET A 259 16.35 -6.40 16.81
CA MET A 259 15.36 -5.46 17.33
C MET A 259 14.53 -6.01 18.50
N ALA A 260 14.98 -7.15 19.05
CA ALA A 260 14.42 -7.76 20.24
C ALA A 260 14.58 -6.81 21.44
N GLY A 261 13.46 -6.47 22.09
CA GLY A 261 13.45 -5.69 23.34
C GLY A 261 12.81 -4.31 23.25
N TRP A 262 12.48 -3.82 22.06
CA TRP A 262 11.74 -2.55 21.94
C TRP A 262 10.24 -2.75 22.11
N SER A 263 9.60 -1.85 22.86
CA SER A 263 8.14 -1.85 23.00
C SER A 263 7.44 -1.22 21.78
N ILE A 264 6.19 -1.60 21.53
CA ILE A 264 5.34 -1.03 20.46
C ILE A 264 5.32 0.50 20.52
N GLU A 265 5.29 1.07 21.72
CA GLU A 265 5.29 2.51 21.96
C GLU A 265 6.60 3.18 21.51
N GLN A 266 7.74 2.53 21.72
CA GLN A 266 9.04 3.04 21.25
C GLN A 266 9.10 3.12 19.72
N TYR A 267 8.60 2.10 19.02
CA TYR A 267 8.48 2.12 17.55
C TYR A 267 7.57 3.26 17.08
N GLU A 268 6.44 3.44 17.76
CA GLU A 268 5.49 4.50 17.44
C GLU A 268 6.11 5.89 17.61
N ASN A 269 6.74 6.16 18.76
CA ASN A 269 7.37 7.44 19.06
C ASN A 269 8.51 7.76 18.08
N ARG A 270 9.38 6.78 17.78
CA ARG A 270 10.45 6.94 16.79
C ARG A 270 9.90 7.20 15.39
N SER A 271 8.84 6.51 15.00
CA SER A 271 8.23 6.73 13.69
C SER A 271 7.60 8.12 13.56
N ARG A 272 6.91 8.61 14.61
CA ARG A 272 6.30 9.96 14.64
C ARG A 272 7.36 11.05 14.52
N LEU A 273 8.46 10.92 15.27
CA LEU A 273 9.58 11.85 15.23
C LEU A 273 10.24 11.91 13.85
N LEU A 274 10.47 10.76 13.21
CA LEU A 274 11.02 10.72 11.85
C LEU A 274 10.08 11.29 10.79
N VAL A 275 8.76 11.11 10.94
CA VAL A 275 7.77 11.76 10.07
C VAL A 275 7.82 13.27 10.24
N LEU A 276 7.92 13.76 11.48
CA LEU A 276 8.03 15.20 11.76
C LEU A 276 9.28 15.79 11.09
N TYR A 277 10.44 15.15 11.22
CA TYR A 277 11.65 15.58 10.52
C TYR A 277 11.51 15.57 9.00
N ALA A 278 10.86 14.54 8.45
CA ALA A 278 10.59 14.45 7.01
C ALA A 278 9.72 15.62 6.53
N ILE A 279 8.63 15.92 7.24
CA ILE A 279 7.73 17.05 6.92
C ILE A 279 8.47 18.39 7.03
N SER A 280 9.24 18.58 8.10
CA SER A 280 10.01 19.81 8.31
C SER A 280 11.05 20.05 7.20
N ALA A 281 11.76 19.01 6.75
CA ALA A 281 12.72 19.15 5.64
C ALA A 281 12.05 19.55 4.33
N VAL A 282 10.90 18.93 3.98
CA VAL A 282 10.16 19.32 2.76
C VAL A 282 9.62 20.74 2.88
N GLY A 283 9.01 21.07 4.03
CA GLY A 283 8.47 22.41 4.27
C GLY A 283 9.56 23.48 4.15
N PHE A 284 10.71 23.28 4.78
CA PHE A 284 11.85 24.18 4.68
C PHE A 284 12.35 24.32 3.23
N GLY A 285 12.46 23.22 2.49
CA GLY A 285 12.90 23.25 1.10
C GLY A 285 11.95 23.96 0.16
N ILE A 286 10.65 23.79 0.35
CA ILE A 286 9.62 24.52 -0.40
C ILE A 286 9.72 26.01 -0.11
N VAL A 287 9.79 26.43 1.16
CA VAL A 287 9.90 27.85 1.53
C VAL A 287 11.15 28.48 0.92
N LEU A 288 12.30 27.81 1.03
CA LEU A 288 13.56 28.31 0.49
C LEU A 288 13.50 28.48 -1.03
N ASN A 289 12.93 27.52 -1.75
CA ASN A 289 12.77 27.62 -3.20
C ASN A 289 11.73 28.68 -3.61
N ILE A 290 10.67 28.89 -2.82
CA ILE A 290 9.73 30.00 -3.05
C ILE A 290 10.45 31.34 -2.94
N LEU A 291 11.31 31.53 -1.94
CA LEU A 291 12.08 32.77 -1.79
C LEU A 291 13.02 33.01 -2.98
N VAL A 292 13.69 31.97 -3.48
CA VAL A 292 14.54 32.05 -4.67
C VAL A 292 13.74 32.44 -5.92
N VAL A 293 12.61 31.76 -6.17
CA VAL A 293 11.75 32.05 -7.32
C VAL A 293 11.19 33.46 -7.23
N LEU A 294 10.75 33.89 -6.05
CA LEU A 294 10.24 35.24 -5.81
C LEU A 294 11.32 36.29 -6.09
N PHE A 295 12.54 36.08 -5.61
CA PHE A 295 13.68 36.96 -5.86
C PHE A 295 13.99 37.07 -7.37
N VAL A 296 14.03 35.95 -8.10
CA VAL A 296 14.28 35.94 -9.55
C VAL A 296 13.17 36.67 -10.31
N LEU A 297 11.90 36.42 -9.98
CA LEU A 297 10.78 37.09 -10.63
C LEU A 297 10.79 38.60 -10.35
N GLN A 298 11.08 39.02 -9.12
CA GLN A 298 11.17 40.46 -8.80
C GLN A 298 12.23 41.18 -9.63
N ASN A 299 13.41 40.59 -9.80
CA ASN A 299 14.49 41.18 -10.60
C ASN A 299 14.23 41.17 -12.12
N LEU A 300 13.29 40.36 -12.61
CA LEU A 300 12.92 40.32 -14.03
C LEU A 300 11.82 41.33 -14.40
N PHE A 301 11.02 41.76 -13.43
CA PHE A 301 9.85 42.62 -13.65
C PHE A 301 10.01 44.05 -13.10
N LEU A 302 11.07 44.33 -12.35
CA LEU A 302 11.49 45.66 -11.89
C LEU A 302 12.65 46.17 -12.75
#